data_AF-A0AA96W2H0-F1
#
_entry.id   AF-A0AA96W2H0-F1
#
_cell.length_a   1.000
_cell.length_b   1.000
_cell.length_c   1.000
_cell.angle_alpha   90.00
_cell.angle_beta   90.00
_cell.angle_gamma   90.00
#
_symmetry.space_group_name_H-M   'P 1'
#
loop_
_entity.id
_entity.type
_entity.pdbx_description
1 polymer ?
#
loop_
_entity_poly.entity_id
_entity_poly.type
_entity_poly.pdbx_seq_one_letter_code
_entity_poly.pdbx_strand_id
1 'polypeptide(L)'
;MTHVSEWKVRLHLFEDDDGTTKARLVLDTGATQIVGRGSAHRHPADADVPEIGDELAAGRAMNNLARQLIRAAERDIEGVGAARPSSTQAQAIGWSL
;
A
#
# COMPACT_ATOMS: atom_id res chain seq x y z
N MET A 1 6.82 -4.40 26.45
CA MET A 1 5.35 -4.25 26.39
C MET A 1 4.90 -4.69 25.01
N THR A 2 3.84 -5.50 24.92
CA THR A 2 3.30 -5.98 23.65
C THR A 2 2.29 -4.95 23.14
N HIS A 3 2.42 -4.52 21.89
CA HIS A 3 1.45 -3.64 21.23
C HIS A 3 0.68 -4.44 20.18
N VAL A 4 -0.65 -4.41 20.24
CA VAL A 4 -1.55 -5.12 19.31
C VAL A 4 -2.45 -4.09 18.65
N SER A 5 -2.55 -4.16 17.33
CA SER A 5 -3.47 -3.32 16.55
C SER A 5 -4.27 -4.16 15.57
N GLU A 6 -5.53 -3.79 15.36
CA GLU A 6 -6.42 -4.37 14.34
C GLU A 6 -6.68 -3.32 13.26
N TRP A 7 -6.55 -3.72 11.99
CA TRP A 7 -6.92 -2.89 10.86
C TRP A 7 -7.97 -3.57 10.00
N LYS A 8 -8.98 -2.81 9.57
CA LYS A 8 -10.07 -3.31 8.73
C LYS A 8 -9.90 -2.82 7.30
N VAL A 9 -10.07 -3.73 6.35
CA VAL A 9 -10.07 -3.41 4.92
C VAL A 9 -11.48 -3.63 4.37
N ARG A 10 -12.04 -2.61 3.72
CA ARG A 10 -13.28 -2.75 2.96
C ARG A 10 -12.96 -3.13 1.53
N LEU A 11 -13.47 -4.26 1.06
CA LEU A 11 -13.36 -4.73 -0.32
C LEU A 11 -14.70 -4.52 -1.04
N HIS A 12 -14.66 -3.80 -2.15
CA HIS A 12 -15.76 -3.71 -3.09
C HIS A 12 -15.35 -4.41 -4.39
N LEU A 13 -16.18 -5.34 -4.84
CA LEU A 13 -16.07 -6.02 -6.12
C LEU A 13 -17.20 -5.56 -7.03
N PHE A 14 -16.88 -5.35 -8.30
CA PHE A 14 -17.88 -5.08 -9.33
C PHE A 14 -17.38 -5.60 -10.66
N GLU A 15 -18.27 -6.22 -11.42
CA GLU A 15 -18.03 -6.57 -12.81
C GLU A 15 -18.69 -5.52 -13.70
N ASP A 16 -18.01 -5.11 -14.78
CA ASP A 16 -18.58 -4.23 -15.79
C ASP A 16 -19.19 -5.01 -16.96
N ASP A 17 -19.88 -4.30 -17.85
CA ASP A 17 -20.56 -4.88 -19.01
C ASP A 17 -19.60 -5.58 -19.99
N ASP A 18 -18.29 -5.30 -19.90
CA ASP A 18 -17.23 -5.94 -20.71
C ASP A 18 -16.71 -7.24 -20.07
N GLY A 19 -17.31 -7.69 -18.95
CA GLY A 19 -16.88 -8.89 -18.22
C GLY A 19 -15.54 -8.69 -17.48
N THR A 20 -15.19 -7.44 -17.15
CA THR A 20 -14.01 -7.14 -16.34
C THR A 20 -14.39 -6.96 -14.89
N THR A 21 -13.97 -7.90 -14.06
CA THR A 21 -14.08 -7.79 -12.61
C THR A 21 -13.07 -6.78 -12.07
N LYS A 22 -13.51 -5.88 -11.20
CA LYS A 22 -12.71 -4.82 -10.60
C LYS A 22 -12.87 -4.86 -9.08
N ALA A 23 -11.75 -4.76 -8.40
CA ALA A 23 -11.65 -4.76 -6.95
C ALA A 23 -11.11 -3.42 -6.44
N ARG A 24 -11.78 -2.84 -5.45
CA ARG A 24 -11.33 -1.67 -4.72
C ARG A 24 -11.26 -1.99 -3.24
N LEU A 25 -10.06 -1.91 -2.68
CA LEU A 25 -9.79 -2.03 -1.25
C LEU A 25 -9.61 -0.66 -0.63
N VAL A 26 -10.21 -0.41 0.51
CA VAL A 26 -9.96 0.77 1.34
C VAL A 26 -9.50 0.30 2.71
N LEU A 27 -8.23 0.58 3.02
CA LEU A 27 -7.63 0.39 4.33
C LEU A 27 -7.55 1.73 5.04
N ASP A 28 -8.04 1.79 6.27
CA ASP A 28 -7.90 2.93 7.16
C ASP A 28 -7.06 2.50 8.36
N THR A 29 -5.89 3.11 8.54
CA THR A 29 -4.97 2.82 9.66
C THR A 29 -5.19 3.77 10.85
N GLY A 30 -6.17 4.67 10.76
CA GLY A 30 -6.39 5.76 11.71
C GLY A 30 -5.51 6.99 11.47
N ALA A 31 -4.30 6.80 10.93
CA ALA A 31 -3.40 7.87 10.52
C ALA A 31 -3.49 8.19 9.02
N THR A 32 -3.77 7.18 8.20
CA THR A 32 -3.86 7.33 6.74
C THR A 32 -4.89 6.38 6.15
N GLN A 33 -5.43 6.77 5.01
CA GLN A 33 -6.29 5.93 4.18
C GLN A 33 -5.54 5.53 2.91
N ILE A 34 -5.44 4.24 2.66
CA ILE A 34 -4.77 3.66 1.50
C ILE A 34 -5.79 2.90 0.66
N VAL A 35 -5.76 3.14 -0.66
CA VAL A 35 -6.71 2.53 -1.59
C VAL A 35 -5.98 1.57 -2.53
N GLY A 36 -6.23 0.27 -2.35
CA GLY A 36 -5.78 -0.78 -3.26
C GLY A 36 -6.74 -0.94 -4.44
N ARG A 37 -6.22 -1.18 -5.64
CA ARG A 37 -7.03 -1.46 -6.84
C ARG A 37 -6.50 -2.66 -7.61
N GLY A 38 -7.40 -3.44 -8.15
CA GLY A 38 -7.11 -4.59 -9.01
C GLY A 38 -8.22 -4.82 -10.02
N SER A 39 -7.89 -5.51 -11.11
CA SER A 39 -8.86 -5.96 -12.11
C SER A 39 -8.48 -7.31 -12.67
N ALA A 40 -9.47 -8.05 -13.12
CA ALA A 40 -9.35 -9.31 -13.83
C ALA A 40 -10.28 -9.26 -15.04
N HIS A 41 -9.81 -9.76 -16.17
CA HIS A 41 -10.60 -9.86 -17.39
C HIS A 41 -10.58 -11.31 -17.84
N ARG A 42 -11.77 -11.87 -18.10
CA ARG A 42 -11.92 -13.23 -18.60
C ARG A 42 -11.45 -13.29 -20.04
N HIS A 43 -10.63 -14.28 -20.40
CA HIS A 43 -10.33 -14.49 -21.82
C HIS A 43 -11.59 -15.02 -22.52
N PRO A 44 -11.92 -14.60 -23.77
CA PRO A 44 -13.14 -15.02 -24.45
C PRO A 44 -13.30 -16.54 -24.63
N ALA A 45 -12.18 -17.27 -24.62
CA ALA A 45 -12.14 -18.73 -24.75
C ALA A 45 -12.29 -19.48 -23.42
N ASP A 46 -12.24 -18.77 -22.28
CA ASP A 46 -12.33 -19.37 -20.96
C ASP A 46 -13.79 -19.54 -20.52
N ALA A 47 -14.03 -20.49 -19.62
CA ALA A 47 -15.34 -20.67 -19.01
C ALA A 47 -15.77 -19.43 -18.23
N ASP A 48 -17.05 -19.11 -18.29
CA ASP A 48 -17.64 -18.01 -17.53
C ASP A 48 -17.83 -18.39 -16.06
N VAL A 49 -16.79 -18.12 -15.26
CA VAL A 49 -16.77 -18.40 -13.82
C VAL A 49 -16.48 -17.10 -13.06
N PRO A 50 -17.51 -16.36 -12.63
CA PRO A 50 -17.36 -15.06 -11.97
C PRO A 50 -16.44 -15.08 -10.75
N GLU A 51 -16.47 -16.16 -9.95
CA GLU A 51 -15.64 -16.33 -8.75
C GLU A 51 -14.14 -16.20 -9.05
N ILE A 52 -13.67 -16.69 -10.20
CA ILE A 52 -12.25 -16.59 -10.60
C ILE A 52 -11.86 -15.13 -10.84
N GLY A 53 -12.74 -14.36 -11.48
CA GLY A 53 -12.55 -12.93 -11.72
C GLY A 53 -12.47 -12.16 -10.39
N ASP A 54 -13.38 -12.47 -9.46
CA ASP A 54 -13.44 -11.86 -8.13
C ASP A 54 -12.16 -12.10 -7.33
N GLU A 55 -11.74 -13.36 -7.22
CA GLU A 55 -10.53 -13.76 -6.50
C GLU A 55 -9.29 -13.10 -7.10
N LEU A 56 -9.16 -13.11 -8.43
CA LEU A 56 -7.99 -12.56 -9.11
C LEU A 56 -7.95 -11.04 -9.00
N ALA A 57 -9.08 -10.36 -9.16
CA ALA A 57 -9.17 -8.91 -8.99
C ALA A 57 -8.85 -8.52 -7.54
N ALA A 58 -9.42 -9.23 -6.56
CA ALA A 58 -9.17 -9.00 -5.14
C ALA A 58 -7.70 -9.22 -4.78
N GLY A 59 -7.08 -10.32 -5.22
CA GLY A 59 -5.67 -10.62 -4.98
C GLY A 59 -4.74 -9.56 -5.57
N ARG A 60 -5.05 -9.06 -6.79
CA ARG A 60 -4.32 -7.95 -7.41
C ARG A 60 -4.48 -6.65 -6.62
N ALA A 61 -5.68 -6.35 -6.13
CA ALA A 61 -5.92 -5.19 -5.27
C ALA A 61 -5.14 -5.29 -3.95
N MET A 62 -5.07 -6.48 -3.34
CA MET A 62 -4.29 -6.72 -2.11
C MET A 62 -2.80 -6.54 -2.36
N ASN A 63 -2.27 -7.04 -3.49
CA ASN A 63 -0.87 -6.83 -3.85
C ASN A 63 -0.54 -5.33 -4.02
N ASN A 64 -1.43 -4.60 -4.68
CA ASN A 64 -1.32 -3.16 -4.84
C ASN A 64 -1.36 -2.42 -3.49
N LEU A 65 -2.26 -2.81 -2.58
CA LEU A 65 -2.36 -2.28 -1.21
C LEU A 65 -1.08 -2.54 -0.41
N ALA A 66 -0.56 -3.78 -0.45
CA ALA A 66 0.67 -4.16 0.24
C ALA A 66 1.87 -3.32 -0.21
N ARG A 67 2.03 -3.12 -1.53
CA ARG A 67 3.11 -2.26 -2.06
C ARG A 67 2.96 -0.81 -1.61
N GLN A 68 1.74 -0.30 -1.49
CA GLN A 68 1.50 1.07 -1.01
C GLN A 68 1.84 1.22 0.48
N LEU A 69 1.50 0.23 1.31
CA LEU A 69 1.86 0.20 2.73
C LEU A 69 3.37 0.20 2.93
N ILE A 70 4.10 -0.64 2.18
CA ILE A 70 5.57 -0.68 2.24
C ILE A 70 6.15 0.70 1.88
N ARG A 71 5.68 1.31 0.79
CA ARG A 71 6.12 2.67 0.40
C ARG A 71 5.76 3.73 1.44
N ALA A 72 4.65 3.58 2.16
CA ALA A 72 4.29 4.50 3.23
C ALA A 72 5.28 4.39 4.39
N ALA A 73 5.60 3.16 4.81
CA ALA A 73 6.60 2.92 5.85
C ALA A 73 8.00 3.41 5.45
N GLU A 74 8.42 3.21 4.19
CA GLU A 74 9.69 3.72 3.67
C GLU A 74 9.77 5.25 3.79
N ARG A 75 8.70 5.98 3.39
CA ARG A 75 8.64 7.44 3.54
C ARG A 75 8.68 7.88 5.00
N ASP A 76 7.99 7.16 5.88
CA ASP A 76 8.00 7.48 7.32
C ASP A 76 9.41 7.31 7.91
N ILE A 77 10.14 6.26 7.51
CA ILE A 77 11.53 6.02 7.91
C ILE A 77 12.44 7.13 7.41
N GLU A 78 12.30 7.56 6.15
CA GLU A 78 13.09 8.67 5.58
C GLU A 78 12.82 9.99 6.31
N GLY A 79 11.54 10.29 6.59
CA GLY A 79 11.13 11.49 7.32
C GLY A 79 11.68 11.54 8.75
N VAL A 80 11.70 10.40 9.45
CA VAL A 80 12.32 10.28 10.78
C VAL A 80 13.84 10.33 10.70
N GLY A 81 14.43 9.72 9.66
CA GLY A 81 15.88 9.68 9.43
C GLY A 81 16.48 11.06 9.12
N ALA A 82 15.75 11.92 8.41
CA ALA A 82 16.13 13.31 8.15
C ALA A 82 16.15 14.19 9.41
N ALA A 83 15.47 13.77 10.48
CA ALA A 83 15.49 14.46 11.78
C ALA A 83 16.71 14.08 12.64
N ARG A 84 17.63 13.22 12.17
CA ARG A 84 18.90 13.00 12.87
C ARG A 84 19.72 14.30 12.76
N PRO A 85 20.00 15.01 13.87
CA PRO A 85 20.80 16.22 13.79
C PRO A 85 22.15 15.85 13.21
N SER A 86 22.47 16.46 12.07
CA SER A 86 23.80 16.40 11.47
C SER A 86 24.80 16.85 12.53
N SER A 87 25.58 15.91 13.08
CA SER A 87 26.80 16.20 13.81
C SER A 87 27.85 16.69 12.82
N THR A 88 27.64 17.89 12.32
CA THR A 88 28.62 18.69 11.60
C THR A 88 28.47 20.14 12.08
N GLN A 89 28.44 20.30 13.40
CA GLN A 89 28.87 21.55 14.01
C GLN A 89 30.37 21.41 14.26
N ALA A 90 31.12 21.97 13.31
CA ALA A 90 32.52 22.35 13.36
C ALA A 90 33.20 22.17 14.74
N GLN A 91 33.90 21.05 14.93
CA GLN A 91 35.17 21.05 15.66
C GLN A 91 36.28 21.40 14.68
N ALA A 92 36.17 22.60 14.11
CA ALA A 92 37.23 23.28 13.37
C ALA A 92 37.39 24.68 13.98
N ILE A 93 37.73 24.70 15.26
CA ILE A 93 38.43 25.82 15.90
C ILE A 93 39.60 25.24 16.67
N GLY A 94 40.53 24.68 15.90
CA GLY A 94 41.91 24.57 16.29
C GLY A 94 42.71 25.69 15.62
N TRP A 95 43.24 26.59 16.43
CA TRP A 95 44.45 27.40 16.24
C TRP A 95 44.49 28.43 15.08
N SER A 96 44.60 29.71 15.47
CA SER A 96 45.66 30.60 14.97
C SER A 96 45.91 31.78 15.91
N LEU A 97 47.18 31.87 16.34
CA LEU A 97 47.98 32.97 16.91
C LEU A 97 47.61 33.51 18.30
#